data_AF-A0A934FVD6-F1
#
_entry.id   AF-A0A934FVD6-F1
#
_cell.length_a   1.000
_cell.length_b   1.000
_cell.length_c   1.000
_cell.angle_alpha   90.00
_cell.angle_beta   90.00
_cell.angle_gamma   90.00
#
_symmetry.space_group_name_H-M   'P 1'
#
loop_
_entity.id
_entity.type
_entity.pdbx_description
1 polymer ?
#
loop_
_entity_poly.entity_id
_entity_poly.type
_entity_poly.pdbx_seq_one_letter_code
_entity_poly.pdbx_strand_id
1 'polypeptide(L)'
;MLAVVLAALLGVQDPEPRPPDPATPPAAPVSPEAPATQPVEDWDDARVKDELKAFNERIKSRALKDRIAAVERLAVGRNAKLVPPLANTVARDPALTVRKTAALGLAHQPPREAKPAVVRLLGGDLDAVPEVQAVLVTTLSRVGYEKKRDWEPIKNLFERDYGENRLALQRAILALIEEHQELEAIDMLVRNLGEPVPENVDDASNPPAEYWERRWKAWQSWRADVKEALLAVTGQQFSTPKEAKDWLRENRAKLERRKQDKPAKPVKK
;
A
#
# COMPACT_ATOMS: atom_id res chain seq x y z
N MET A 1 58.77 33.43 -61.75
CA MET A 1 57.83 34.00 -62.74
C MET A 1 56.47 33.34 -62.54
N LEU A 2 55.40 34.15 -62.47
CA LEU A 2 53.96 33.82 -62.61
C LEU A 2 53.37 32.73 -61.66
N ALA A 3 52.44 32.99 -60.74
CA ALA A 3 51.07 33.55 -60.82
C ALA A 3 50.01 32.61 -61.44
N VAL A 4 48.76 32.75 -60.94
CA VAL A 4 47.46 32.12 -61.33
C VAL A 4 47.06 30.93 -60.43
N VAL A 5 46.32 31.15 -59.33
CA VAL A 5 44.84 31.33 -59.18
C VAL A 5 44.07 30.02 -59.31
N LEU A 6 43.50 29.53 -58.19
CA LEU A 6 42.17 28.94 -58.19
C LEU A 6 41.50 29.23 -56.83
N ALA A 7 40.62 30.21 -56.84
CA ALA A 7 39.66 30.50 -55.80
C ALA A 7 38.30 29.92 -56.22
N ALA A 8 37.54 29.44 -55.22
CA ALA A 8 36.09 29.36 -55.12
C ALA A 8 35.64 27.98 -54.65
N LEU A 9 35.21 27.90 -53.40
CA LEU A 9 33.93 27.37 -52.92
C LEU A 9 34.04 27.19 -51.40
N LEU A 10 32.95 27.48 -50.68
CA LEU A 10 32.74 27.44 -49.22
C LEU A 10 32.71 28.82 -48.56
N GLY A 11 31.71 29.60 -48.93
CA GLY A 11 31.20 30.72 -48.14
C GLY A 11 29.70 30.57 -47.90
N VAL A 12 29.32 29.66 -46.99
CA VAL A 12 28.03 29.68 -46.27
C VAL A 12 28.37 29.35 -44.82
N GLN A 13 28.67 30.37 -44.02
CA GLN A 13 28.65 30.23 -42.57
C GLN A 13 27.19 30.20 -42.14
N ASP A 14 26.80 29.07 -41.57
CA ASP A 14 25.55 28.90 -40.84
C ASP A 14 25.53 29.91 -39.67
N PRO A 15 24.48 30.75 -39.50
CA PRO A 15 24.43 31.65 -38.34
C PRO A 15 24.37 30.83 -37.04
N GLU A 16 25.15 31.25 -36.04
CA GLU A 16 25.17 30.61 -34.72
C GLU A 16 23.76 30.45 -34.14
N PRO A 17 23.44 29.31 -33.50
CA PRO A 17 22.17 29.10 -32.84
C PRO A 17 21.99 30.15 -31.74
N ARG A 18 20.85 30.87 -31.75
CA ARG A 18 20.49 31.77 -30.65
C ARG A 18 20.46 30.98 -29.34
N PRO A 19 20.97 31.55 -28.23
CA PRO A 19 20.77 30.96 -26.92
C PRO A 19 19.26 30.86 -26.63
N PRO A 20 18.79 29.75 -26.04
CA PRO A 20 17.39 29.59 -25.70
C PRO A 20 16.98 30.63 -24.66
N ASP A 21 15.79 31.21 -24.84
CA ASP A 21 15.16 32.09 -23.86
C ASP A 21 15.11 31.40 -22.49
N PRO A 22 15.26 32.15 -21.39
CA PRO A 22 15.15 31.59 -20.05
C PRO A 22 13.77 30.95 -19.89
N ALA A 23 13.77 29.63 -19.79
CA ALA A 23 12.58 28.83 -19.58
C ALA A 23 11.83 29.36 -18.35
N THR A 24 10.59 29.77 -18.56
CA THR A 24 9.59 29.91 -17.49
C THR A 24 9.65 28.64 -16.64
N PRO A 25 9.80 28.73 -15.30
CA PRO A 25 9.78 27.56 -14.44
C PRO A 25 8.51 26.75 -14.73
N PRO A 26 8.59 25.43 -14.95
CA PRO A 26 7.40 24.62 -15.13
C PRO A 26 6.50 24.83 -13.92
N ALA A 27 5.25 25.22 -14.18
CA ALA A 27 4.23 25.29 -13.15
C ALA A 27 4.23 23.95 -12.40
N ALA A 28 4.38 24.02 -11.08
CA ALA A 28 4.36 22.84 -10.23
C ALA A 28 3.13 22.00 -10.58
N PRO A 29 3.27 20.66 -10.68
CA PRO A 29 2.11 19.80 -10.90
C PRO A 29 1.12 20.07 -9.79
N VAL A 30 -0.03 20.63 -10.16
CA VAL A 30 -1.16 20.82 -9.27
C VAL A 30 -1.55 19.43 -8.80
N SER A 31 -1.18 19.11 -7.56
CA SER A 31 -1.62 17.85 -6.94
C SER A 31 -3.14 17.85 -6.99
N PRO A 32 -3.78 16.77 -7.50
CA PRO A 32 -5.22 16.69 -7.50
C PRO A 32 -5.70 16.86 -6.05
N GLU A 33 -6.50 17.91 -5.86
CA GLU A 33 -7.12 18.26 -4.60
C GLU A 33 -7.89 17.03 -4.09
N ALA A 34 -7.49 16.50 -2.94
CA ALA A 34 -8.13 15.34 -2.35
C ALA A 34 -9.63 15.66 -2.16
N PRO A 35 -10.56 14.77 -2.55
CA PRO A 35 -11.99 15.04 -2.41
C PRO A 35 -12.32 15.36 -0.96
N ALA A 36 -13.04 16.48 -0.76
CA ALA A 36 -13.48 16.95 0.54
C ALA A 36 -14.21 15.81 1.28
N THR A 37 -13.53 15.25 2.29
CA THR A 37 -14.08 14.17 3.10
C THR A 37 -15.07 14.81 4.07
N GLN A 38 -16.35 14.47 3.95
CA GLN A 38 -17.35 14.95 4.92
C GLN A 38 -16.91 14.59 6.35
N PRO A 39 -17.10 15.49 7.33
CA PRO A 39 -16.69 15.21 8.70
C PRO A 39 -17.46 14.00 9.24
N VAL A 40 -16.75 13.12 9.93
CA VAL A 40 -17.35 11.95 10.60
C VAL A 40 -18.13 12.43 11.82
N GLU A 41 -19.40 12.05 11.91
CA GLU A 41 -20.32 12.44 12.98
C GLU A 41 -20.55 11.28 13.96
N ASP A 42 -20.47 11.54 15.26
CA ASP A 42 -20.91 10.56 16.26
C ASP A 42 -22.43 10.44 16.23
N TRP A 43 -22.95 9.24 15.97
CA TRP A 43 -24.40 9.00 15.88
C TRP A 43 -24.93 8.29 17.11
N ASP A 44 -26.10 8.75 17.58
CA ASP A 44 -26.87 8.04 18.59
C ASP A 44 -27.52 6.76 18.04
N ASP A 45 -28.01 5.94 18.95
CA ASP A 45 -28.61 4.65 18.62
C ASP A 45 -29.91 4.77 17.80
N ALA A 46 -30.66 5.86 17.96
CA ALA A 46 -31.91 6.08 17.24
C ALA A 46 -31.61 6.37 15.76
N ARG A 47 -30.71 7.31 15.49
CA ARG A 47 -30.26 7.64 14.14
C ARG A 47 -29.61 6.45 13.46
N VAL A 48 -28.76 5.70 14.17
CA VAL A 48 -28.14 4.49 13.61
C VAL A 48 -29.20 3.47 13.19
N LYS A 49 -30.26 3.28 13.98
CA LYS A 49 -31.35 2.35 13.64
C LYS A 49 -32.04 2.77 12.34
N ASP A 50 -32.35 4.05 12.18
CA ASP A 50 -33.02 4.58 10.99
C ASP A 50 -32.12 4.49 9.75
N GLU A 51 -30.85 4.84 9.88
CA GLU A 51 -29.86 4.77 8.80
C GLU A 51 -29.56 3.32 8.39
N LEU A 52 -29.51 2.38 9.35
CA LEU A 52 -29.36 0.96 9.05
C LEU A 52 -30.59 0.40 8.33
N LYS A 53 -31.79 0.88 8.64
CA LYS A 53 -33.00 0.51 7.89
C LYS A 53 -32.89 0.96 6.44
N ALA A 54 -32.55 2.23 6.21
CA ALA A 54 -32.37 2.77 4.86
C ALA A 54 -31.24 2.06 4.10
N PHE A 55 -30.13 1.75 4.78
CA PHE A 55 -29.02 1.00 4.22
C PHE A 55 -29.46 -0.40 3.75
N ASN A 56 -30.19 -1.14 4.59
CA ASN A 56 -30.63 -2.51 4.27
C ASN A 56 -31.59 -2.58 3.07
N GLU A 57 -32.31 -1.49 2.80
CA GLU A 57 -33.13 -1.36 1.59
C GLU A 57 -32.26 -1.02 0.37
N ARG A 58 -31.38 -0.02 0.48
CA ARG A 58 -30.58 0.49 -0.64
C ARG A 58 -29.46 -0.45 -1.08
N ILE A 59 -28.84 -1.18 -0.16
CA ILE A 59 -27.74 -2.11 -0.48
C ILE A 59 -28.21 -3.29 -1.35
N LYS A 60 -29.52 -3.55 -1.40
CA LYS A 60 -30.13 -4.56 -2.28
C LYS A 60 -30.40 -4.05 -3.69
N SER A 61 -30.20 -2.75 -3.96
CA SER A 61 -30.39 -2.18 -5.29
C SER A 61 -29.47 -2.86 -6.31
N ARG A 62 -29.99 -3.10 -7.51
CA ARG A 62 -29.19 -3.57 -8.65
C ARG A 62 -28.22 -2.49 -9.13
N ALA A 63 -28.58 -1.21 -8.95
CA ALA A 63 -27.75 -0.11 -9.38
C ALA A 63 -26.52 0.04 -8.47
N LEU A 64 -25.34 0.03 -9.08
CA LEU A 64 -24.07 0.18 -8.38
C LEU A 64 -23.99 1.50 -7.59
N LYS A 65 -24.46 2.61 -8.19
CA LYS A 65 -24.45 3.94 -7.58
C LYS A 65 -25.23 3.98 -6.27
N ASP A 66 -26.38 3.32 -6.21
CA ASP A 66 -27.21 3.28 -4.99
C ASP A 66 -26.52 2.52 -3.87
N ARG A 67 -25.87 1.40 -4.19
CA ARG A 67 -25.11 0.60 -3.22
C ARG A 67 -23.91 1.37 -2.67
N ILE A 68 -23.16 2.07 -3.54
CA ILE A 68 -22.05 2.94 -3.13
C ILE A 68 -22.57 4.05 -2.20
N ALA A 69 -23.63 4.77 -2.61
CA ALA A 69 -24.20 5.84 -1.82
C ALA A 69 -24.74 5.35 -0.46
N ALA A 70 -25.27 4.12 -0.39
CA ALA A 70 -25.69 3.51 0.87
C ALA A 70 -24.51 3.29 1.83
N VAL A 71 -23.38 2.81 1.32
CA VAL A 71 -22.17 2.60 2.13
C VAL A 71 -21.55 3.93 2.54
N GLU A 72 -21.44 4.89 1.62
CA GLU A 72 -20.91 6.23 1.91
C GLU A 72 -21.74 6.93 2.98
N ARG A 73 -23.07 6.80 2.93
CA ARG A 73 -23.95 7.34 3.97
C ARG A 73 -23.60 6.78 5.34
N LEU A 74 -23.42 5.46 5.46
CA LEU A 74 -23.02 4.85 6.74
C LEU A 74 -21.61 5.28 7.17
N ALA A 75 -20.69 5.50 6.23
CA ALA A 75 -19.31 5.90 6.52
C ALA A 75 -19.19 7.32 7.11
N VAL A 76 -20.21 8.16 6.99
CA VAL A 76 -20.30 9.47 7.67
C VAL A 76 -20.57 9.30 9.17
N GLY A 77 -21.25 8.24 9.57
CA GLY A 77 -21.55 7.97 10.97
C GLY A 77 -20.43 7.22 11.68
N ARG A 78 -20.20 7.54 12.94
CA ARG A 78 -19.37 6.77 13.87
C ARG A 78 -20.25 6.14 14.93
N ASN A 79 -20.40 4.82 14.88
CA ASN A 79 -21.06 4.03 15.93
C ASN A 79 -20.69 2.55 15.79
N ALA A 80 -20.48 1.85 16.93
CA ALA A 80 -20.14 0.43 16.97
C ALA A 80 -21.11 -0.47 16.16
N LYS A 81 -22.40 -0.13 16.11
CA LYS A 81 -23.44 -0.90 15.40
C LYS A 81 -23.32 -0.81 13.88
N LEU A 82 -22.53 0.13 13.35
CA LEU A 82 -22.26 0.25 11.92
C LEU A 82 -21.16 -0.72 11.43
N VAL A 83 -20.32 -1.23 12.34
CA VAL A 83 -19.21 -2.14 11.99
C VAL A 83 -19.71 -3.45 11.37
N PRO A 84 -20.69 -4.19 11.94
CA PRO A 84 -21.15 -5.45 11.34
C PRO A 84 -21.71 -5.32 9.91
N PRO A 85 -22.60 -4.37 9.57
CA PRO A 85 -23.10 -4.23 8.20
C PRO A 85 -21.99 -3.83 7.22
N LEU A 86 -21.09 -2.92 7.59
CA LEU A 86 -19.93 -2.56 6.75
C LEU A 86 -19.04 -3.78 6.50
N ALA A 87 -18.67 -4.52 7.54
CA ALA A 87 -17.86 -5.73 7.42
C ALA A 87 -18.53 -6.82 6.57
N ASN A 88 -19.86 -6.96 6.67
CA ASN A 88 -20.62 -7.89 5.84
C ASN A 88 -20.60 -7.47 4.36
N THR A 89 -20.73 -6.18 4.06
CA THR A 89 -20.61 -5.64 2.69
C THR A 89 -19.20 -5.87 2.13
N VAL A 90 -18.15 -5.65 2.93
CA VAL A 90 -16.77 -5.97 2.52
C VAL A 90 -16.62 -7.45 2.16
N ALA A 91 -17.26 -8.35 2.89
CA ALA A 91 -17.14 -9.79 2.66
C ALA A 91 -17.98 -10.28 1.47
N ARG A 92 -19.18 -9.71 1.24
CA ARG A 92 -20.22 -10.35 0.40
C ARG A 92 -20.70 -9.56 -0.79
N ASP A 93 -20.45 -8.26 -0.89
CA ASP A 93 -20.96 -7.50 -2.04
C ASP A 93 -20.27 -7.97 -3.34
N PRO A 94 -21.01 -8.21 -4.43
CA PRO A 94 -20.41 -8.68 -5.68
C PRO A 94 -19.54 -7.62 -6.37
N ALA A 95 -19.76 -6.33 -6.10
CA ALA A 95 -19.03 -5.25 -6.76
C ALA A 95 -17.81 -4.82 -5.95
N LEU A 96 -16.63 -4.94 -6.56
CA LEU A 96 -15.34 -4.56 -5.98
C LEU A 96 -15.34 -3.15 -5.39
N THR A 97 -15.90 -2.17 -6.11
CA THR A 97 -15.96 -0.77 -5.65
C THR A 97 -16.74 -0.62 -4.36
N VAL A 98 -17.89 -1.31 -4.22
CA VAL A 98 -18.72 -1.25 -3.00
C VAL A 98 -17.96 -1.85 -1.81
N ARG A 99 -17.24 -2.96 -2.03
CA ARG A 99 -16.41 -3.59 -1.00
C ARG A 99 -15.29 -2.66 -0.54
N LYS A 100 -14.59 -1.99 -1.46
CA LYS A 100 -13.52 -1.03 -1.14
C LYS A 100 -14.06 0.16 -0.35
N THR A 101 -15.19 0.74 -0.78
CA THR A 101 -15.86 1.82 -0.05
C THR A 101 -16.27 1.38 1.37
N ALA A 102 -16.77 0.15 1.52
CA ALA A 102 -17.15 -0.37 2.84
C ALA A 102 -15.94 -0.59 3.74
N ALA A 103 -14.82 -1.06 3.17
CA ALA A 103 -13.56 -1.23 3.90
C ALA A 103 -13.01 0.13 4.36
N LEU A 104 -13.07 1.17 3.52
CA LEU A 104 -12.74 2.54 3.92
C LEU A 104 -13.67 3.05 5.04
N GLY A 105 -14.97 2.76 4.96
CA GLY A 105 -15.94 3.14 5.99
C GLY A 105 -15.63 2.56 7.37
N LEU A 106 -14.99 1.38 7.44
CA LEU A 106 -14.54 0.79 8.71
C LEU A 106 -13.48 1.65 9.40
N ALA A 107 -12.67 2.43 8.66
CA ALA A 107 -11.65 3.31 9.23
C ALA A 107 -12.24 4.46 10.06
N HIS A 108 -13.50 4.82 9.83
CA HIS A 108 -14.18 5.91 10.53
C HIS A 108 -14.89 5.44 11.81
N GLN A 109 -15.01 4.13 11.99
CA GLN A 109 -15.72 3.52 13.10
C GLN A 109 -14.85 3.48 14.37
N PRO A 110 -15.45 3.31 15.56
CA PRO A 110 -14.69 3.21 16.79
C PRO A 110 -13.65 2.06 16.73
N PRO A 111 -12.37 2.31 17.05
CA PRO A 111 -11.29 1.33 16.90
C PRO A 111 -11.52 0.00 17.62
N ARG A 112 -12.18 0.05 18.79
CA ARG A 112 -12.44 -1.12 19.63
C ARG A 112 -13.24 -2.20 18.90
N GLU A 113 -14.20 -1.80 18.08
CA GLU A 113 -15.06 -2.70 17.31
C GLU A 113 -14.56 -2.90 15.88
N ALA A 114 -14.03 -1.84 15.26
CA ALA A 114 -13.55 -1.87 13.88
C ALA A 114 -12.33 -2.78 13.70
N LYS A 115 -11.35 -2.69 14.61
CA LYS A 115 -10.09 -3.44 14.49
C LYS A 115 -10.28 -4.96 14.44
N PRO A 116 -11.00 -5.60 15.39
CA PRO A 116 -11.27 -7.03 15.31
C PRO A 116 -11.98 -7.45 14.03
N ALA A 117 -12.88 -6.61 13.50
CA ALA A 117 -13.57 -6.89 12.24
C ALA A 117 -12.61 -6.85 11.05
N VAL A 118 -11.71 -5.86 10.99
CA VAL A 118 -10.69 -5.72 9.93
C VAL A 118 -9.70 -6.88 9.95
N VAL A 119 -9.18 -7.23 11.13
CA VAL A 119 -8.25 -8.37 11.30
C VAL A 119 -8.90 -9.69 10.88
N ARG A 120 -10.16 -9.91 11.28
CA ARG A 120 -10.93 -11.09 10.87
C ARG A 120 -11.15 -11.14 9.35
N LEU A 121 -11.39 -9.99 8.71
CA LEU A 121 -11.55 -9.92 7.26
C LEU A 121 -10.21 -10.22 6.54
N LEU A 122 -9.09 -9.71 7.04
CA LEU A 122 -7.76 -9.98 6.48
C LEU A 122 -7.36 -11.46 6.60
N GLY A 123 -7.74 -12.14 7.69
CA GLY A 123 -7.54 -13.58 7.86
C GLY A 123 -8.61 -14.47 7.23
N GLY A 124 -9.62 -13.89 6.58
CA GLY A 124 -10.70 -14.62 5.90
C GLY A 124 -10.40 -14.89 4.42
N ASP A 125 -11.38 -15.48 3.73
CA ASP A 125 -11.29 -15.73 2.28
C ASP A 125 -11.57 -14.44 1.47
N LEU A 126 -10.58 -13.57 1.43
CA LEU A 126 -10.54 -12.39 0.54
C LEU A 126 -9.53 -12.60 -0.58
N ASP A 127 -9.21 -13.85 -0.88
CA ASP A 127 -8.00 -14.18 -1.62
C ASP A 127 -8.07 -13.80 -3.09
N ALA A 128 -9.27 -13.83 -3.64
CA ALA A 128 -9.58 -13.38 -4.99
C ALA A 128 -9.59 -11.85 -5.13
N VAL A 129 -9.47 -11.07 -4.05
CA VAL A 129 -9.70 -9.61 -4.07
C VAL A 129 -8.60 -8.82 -3.34
N PRO A 130 -7.36 -8.84 -3.85
CA PRO A 130 -6.21 -8.18 -3.23
C PRO A 130 -6.40 -6.67 -3.04
N GLU A 131 -7.14 -6.00 -3.91
CA GLU A 131 -7.43 -4.57 -3.75
C GLU A 131 -8.23 -4.23 -2.50
N VAL A 132 -9.15 -5.11 -2.08
CA VAL A 132 -9.91 -4.94 -0.83
C VAL A 132 -8.99 -5.21 0.36
N GLN A 133 -8.13 -6.22 0.27
CA GLN A 133 -7.12 -6.50 1.29
C GLN A 133 -6.18 -5.29 1.47
N ALA A 134 -5.76 -4.62 0.39
CA ALA A 134 -4.93 -3.43 0.45
C ALA A 134 -5.60 -2.31 1.27
N VAL A 135 -6.88 -2.05 0.99
CA VAL A 135 -7.69 -1.06 1.74
C VAL A 135 -7.83 -1.46 3.20
N LEU A 136 -8.02 -2.75 3.49
CA LEU A 136 -8.12 -3.26 4.86
C LEU A 136 -6.79 -3.11 5.63
N VAL A 137 -5.65 -3.33 4.99
CA VAL A 137 -4.32 -3.09 5.61
C VAL A 137 -4.14 -1.62 5.95
N THR A 138 -4.47 -0.70 5.03
CA THR A 138 -4.45 0.74 5.31
C THR A 138 -5.43 1.13 6.42
N THR A 139 -6.62 0.52 6.43
CA THR A 139 -7.64 0.73 7.45
C THR A 139 -7.16 0.27 8.82
N LEU A 140 -6.46 -0.87 8.89
CA LEU A 140 -5.91 -1.42 10.12
C LEU A 140 -4.92 -0.48 10.78
N SER A 141 -4.08 0.21 9.99
CA SER A 141 -3.18 1.25 10.52
C SER A 141 -3.98 2.35 11.26
N ARG A 142 -5.08 2.82 10.64
CA ARG A 142 -5.93 3.89 11.18
C ARG A 142 -6.70 3.49 12.44
N VAL A 143 -7.12 2.24 12.53
CA VAL A 143 -7.89 1.74 13.69
C VAL A 143 -7.00 1.14 14.79
N GLY A 144 -5.68 1.35 14.74
CA GLY A 144 -4.75 1.02 15.82
C GLY A 144 -4.14 -0.38 15.70
N TYR A 145 -3.35 -0.59 14.65
CA TYR A 145 -2.52 -1.78 14.45
C TYR A 145 -1.67 -2.12 15.70
N GLU A 146 -1.62 -3.41 16.04
CA GLU A 146 -0.84 -3.96 17.15
C GLU A 146 0.08 -5.10 16.67
N LYS A 147 1.39 -4.82 16.63
CA LYS A 147 2.45 -5.68 16.08
C LYS A 147 2.27 -7.19 16.31
N LYS A 148 2.15 -7.62 17.57
CA LYS A 148 2.15 -9.05 17.94
C LYS A 148 0.86 -9.78 17.57
N ARG A 149 -0.26 -9.08 17.47
CA ARG A 149 -1.59 -9.70 17.30
C ARG A 149 -2.06 -9.62 15.86
N ASP A 150 -1.81 -8.47 15.24
CA ASP A 150 -2.43 -8.12 13.97
C ASP A 150 -1.52 -8.48 12.77
N TRP A 151 -0.24 -8.79 13.00
CA TRP A 151 0.70 -9.20 11.94
C TRP A 151 0.44 -10.60 11.37
N GLU A 152 -0.01 -11.54 12.21
CA GLU A 152 -0.19 -12.94 11.85
C GLU A 152 -1.04 -13.15 10.57
N PRO A 153 -2.23 -12.54 10.42
CA PRO A 153 -3.01 -12.66 9.18
C PRO A 153 -2.43 -11.93 7.97
N ILE A 154 -1.42 -11.07 8.15
CA ILE A 154 -0.85 -10.22 7.08
C ILE A 154 0.45 -10.79 6.53
N LYS A 155 1.28 -11.42 7.38
CA LYS A 155 2.67 -11.77 7.06
C LYS A 155 2.83 -12.59 5.77
N ASN A 156 1.86 -13.44 5.46
CA ASN A 156 1.89 -14.30 4.28
C ASN A 156 1.27 -13.65 3.04
N LEU A 157 0.52 -12.54 3.18
CA LEU A 157 -0.16 -11.88 2.06
C LEU A 157 0.81 -11.23 1.08
N PHE A 158 1.99 -10.80 1.54
CA PHE A 158 2.99 -10.12 0.71
C PHE A 158 3.61 -11.05 -0.34
N GLU A 159 4.01 -12.26 0.08
CA GLU A 159 4.76 -13.22 -0.76
C GLU A 159 3.86 -14.26 -1.44
N ARG A 160 2.53 -14.20 -1.24
CA ARG A 160 1.60 -15.23 -1.73
C ARG A 160 1.52 -15.31 -3.25
N ASP A 161 1.55 -14.16 -3.92
CA ASP A 161 1.45 -14.03 -5.37
C ASP A 161 2.01 -12.66 -5.82
N TYR A 162 2.42 -12.57 -7.09
CA TYR A 162 3.09 -11.41 -7.67
C TYR A 162 2.38 -10.85 -8.91
N GLY A 163 1.09 -11.15 -9.08
CA GLY A 163 0.25 -10.52 -10.10
C GLY A 163 0.14 -9.01 -9.94
N GLU A 164 -0.11 -8.29 -11.03
CA GLU A 164 -0.23 -6.83 -11.04
C GLU A 164 -1.33 -6.31 -10.08
N ASN A 165 -2.41 -7.08 -9.93
CA ASN A 165 -3.50 -6.78 -8.99
C ASN A 165 -3.09 -6.85 -7.51
N ARG A 166 -1.93 -7.42 -7.18
CA ARG A 166 -1.37 -7.53 -5.81
C ARG A 166 -0.52 -6.33 -5.42
N LEU A 167 -0.06 -5.51 -6.38
CA LEU A 167 0.89 -4.42 -6.12
C LEU A 167 0.38 -3.43 -5.07
N ALA A 168 -0.91 -3.09 -5.12
CA ALA A 168 -1.53 -2.22 -4.14
C ALA A 168 -1.49 -2.81 -2.71
N LEU A 169 -1.72 -4.12 -2.58
CA LEU A 169 -1.65 -4.84 -1.30
C LEU A 169 -0.21 -4.88 -0.79
N GLN A 170 0.74 -5.24 -1.64
CA GLN A 170 2.16 -5.30 -1.27
C GLN A 170 2.67 -3.95 -0.77
N ARG A 171 2.34 -2.86 -1.47
CA ARG A 171 2.68 -1.50 -1.02
C ARG A 171 1.99 -1.11 0.27
N ALA A 172 0.72 -1.46 0.45
CA ALA A 172 0.02 -1.19 1.71
C ALA A 172 0.67 -1.92 2.90
N ILE A 173 1.15 -3.15 2.69
CA ILE A 173 1.89 -3.92 3.71
C ILE A 173 3.24 -3.25 4.01
N LEU A 174 4.00 -2.82 3.00
CA LEU A 174 5.28 -2.12 3.21
C LEU A 174 5.09 -0.80 3.97
N ALA A 175 4.08 -0.01 3.62
CA ALA A 175 3.74 1.21 4.34
C ALA A 175 3.36 0.93 5.81
N LEU A 176 2.61 -0.15 6.09
CA LEU A 176 2.30 -0.57 7.45
C LEU A 176 3.57 -0.93 8.23
N ILE A 177 4.48 -1.69 7.61
CA ILE A 177 5.75 -2.09 8.23
C ILE A 177 6.62 -0.88 8.54
N GLU A 178 6.70 0.08 7.62
CA GLU A 178 7.45 1.32 7.79
C GLU A 178 6.88 2.16 8.94
N GLU A 179 5.58 2.45 8.90
CA GLU A 179 4.88 3.29 9.88
C GLU A 179 4.98 2.71 11.30
N HIS A 180 4.79 1.39 11.42
CA HIS A 180 4.77 0.73 12.72
C HIS A 180 6.12 0.16 13.12
N GLN A 181 7.12 0.12 12.26
CA GLN A 181 8.41 -0.54 12.48
C GLN A 181 8.22 -2.03 12.87
N GLU A 182 7.55 -2.80 12.02
CA GLU A 182 7.26 -4.22 12.30
C GLU A 182 8.54 -5.08 12.22
N LEU A 183 8.99 -5.58 13.37
CA LEU A 183 10.22 -6.36 13.47
C LEU A 183 10.05 -7.78 12.93
N GLU A 184 8.85 -8.34 13.03
CA GLU A 184 8.56 -9.69 12.52
C GLU A 184 8.55 -9.74 10.98
N ALA A 185 8.56 -8.58 10.31
CA ALA A 185 8.68 -8.46 8.87
C ALA A 185 10.12 -8.52 8.35
N ILE A 186 11.15 -8.40 9.21
CA ILE A 186 12.56 -8.30 8.78
C ILE A 186 12.97 -9.43 7.84
N ASP A 187 12.69 -10.68 8.22
CA ASP A 187 13.14 -11.84 7.43
C ASP A 187 12.47 -11.84 6.04
N MET A 188 11.22 -11.38 5.93
CA MET A 188 10.50 -11.21 4.67
C MET A 188 11.06 -10.05 3.83
N LEU A 189 11.36 -8.90 4.45
CA LEU A 189 11.99 -7.78 3.75
C LEU A 189 13.37 -8.16 3.19
N VAL A 190 14.20 -8.86 3.98
CA VAL A 190 15.54 -9.28 3.56
C VAL A 190 15.49 -10.27 2.38
N ARG A 191 14.52 -11.20 2.35
CA ARG A 191 14.31 -12.10 1.20
C ARG A 191 13.92 -11.37 -0.07
N ASN A 192 13.25 -10.21 0.05
CA ASN A 192 12.74 -9.43 -1.07
C ASN A 192 13.59 -8.19 -1.40
N LEU A 193 14.73 -8.02 -0.73
CA LEU A 193 15.66 -6.90 -0.98
C LEU A 193 16.42 -7.07 -2.31
N GLY A 194 16.81 -8.30 -2.63
CA GLY A 194 17.56 -8.64 -3.85
C GLY A 194 16.66 -8.94 -5.04
N GLU A 195 17.25 -8.91 -6.23
CA GLU A 195 16.56 -9.34 -7.45
C GLU A 195 16.10 -10.80 -7.32
N PRO A 196 14.84 -11.12 -7.67
CA PRO A 196 14.33 -12.48 -7.55
C PRO A 196 14.92 -13.37 -8.64
N VAL A 197 15.74 -14.33 -8.22
CA VAL A 197 16.32 -15.37 -9.08
C VAL A 197 16.16 -16.73 -8.40
N PRO A 198 16.02 -17.84 -9.15
CA PRO A 198 16.09 -19.17 -8.57
C PRO A 198 17.46 -19.39 -7.93
N GLU A 199 17.50 -20.10 -6.79
CA GLU A 199 18.77 -20.42 -6.12
C GLU A 199 19.64 -21.34 -6.98
N ASN A 200 19.01 -22.26 -7.71
CA ASN A 200 19.63 -23.13 -8.70
C ASN A 200 18.74 -23.16 -9.95
N VAL A 201 19.24 -22.69 -11.09
CA VAL A 201 18.46 -22.62 -12.35
C VAL A 201 18.06 -24.01 -12.86
N ASP A 202 18.86 -25.04 -12.56
CA ASP A 202 18.68 -26.41 -13.06
C ASP A 202 17.80 -27.28 -12.15
N ASP A 203 17.28 -26.74 -11.04
CA ASP A 203 16.42 -27.49 -10.13
C ASP A 203 15.03 -27.74 -10.76
N ALA A 204 14.66 -29.01 -10.90
CA ALA A 204 13.38 -29.41 -11.47
C ALA A 204 12.17 -28.97 -10.61
N SER A 205 12.37 -28.61 -9.34
CA SER A 205 11.33 -28.08 -8.46
C SER A 205 11.09 -26.57 -8.62
N ASN A 206 11.87 -25.90 -9.48
CA ASN A 206 11.69 -24.48 -9.74
C ASN A 206 10.28 -24.16 -10.24
N PRO A 207 9.68 -23.06 -9.76
CA PRO A 207 8.47 -22.52 -10.37
C PRO A 207 8.65 -22.25 -11.87
N PRO A 208 7.56 -22.26 -12.65
CA PRO A 208 7.63 -21.98 -14.08
C PRO A 208 8.18 -20.57 -14.36
N ALA A 209 8.75 -20.34 -15.54
CA ALA A 209 9.34 -19.05 -15.93
C ALA A 209 8.40 -17.85 -15.73
N GLU A 210 7.10 -18.03 -16.01
CA GLU A 210 6.06 -17.01 -15.80
C GLU A 210 5.99 -16.52 -14.34
N TYR A 211 6.22 -17.41 -13.37
CA TYR A 211 6.28 -17.02 -11.96
C TYR A 211 7.41 -16.03 -11.69
N TRP A 212 8.61 -16.33 -12.21
CA TRP A 212 9.78 -15.48 -12.02
C TRP A 212 9.64 -14.14 -12.71
N GLU A 213 9.07 -14.12 -13.92
CA GLU A 213 8.77 -12.88 -14.63
C GLU A 213 7.80 -11.98 -13.85
N ARG A 214 6.70 -12.55 -13.33
CA ARG A 214 5.75 -11.80 -12.48
C ARG A 214 6.43 -11.27 -11.21
N ARG A 215 7.20 -12.12 -10.53
CA ARG A 215 7.93 -11.73 -9.31
C ARG A 215 8.92 -10.61 -9.58
N TRP A 216 9.65 -10.67 -10.68
CA TRP A 216 10.59 -9.63 -11.09
C TRP A 216 9.89 -8.30 -11.39
N LYS A 217 8.78 -8.33 -12.15
CA LYS A 217 7.98 -7.12 -12.45
C LYS A 217 7.41 -6.48 -11.18
N ALA A 218 6.90 -7.31 -10.26
CA ALA A 218 6.43 -6.83 -8.97
C ALA A 218 7.58 -6.22 -8.16
N TRP A 219 8.69 -6.93 -8.03
CA TRP A 219 9.90 -6.46 -7.34
C TRP A 219 10.38 -5.11 -7.86
N GLN A 220 10.46 -4.92 -9.18
CA GLN A 220 10.83 -3.61 -9.76
C GLN A 220 9.92 -2.48 -9.29
N SER A 221 8.64 -2.77 -9.06
CA SER A 221 7.64 -1.80 -8.65
C SER A 221 7.73 -1.38 -7.18
N TRP A 222 8.26 -2.22 -6.28
CA TRP A 222 8.31 -1.96 -4.84
C TRP A 222 9.69 -2.12 -4.18
N ARG A 223 10.76 -2.38 -4.95
CA ARG A 223 12.13 -2.57 -4.40
C ARG A 223 12.64 -1.38 -3.58
N ALA A 224 12.22 -0.16 -3.95
CA ALA A 224 12.56 1.04 -3.18
C ALA A 224 11.84 1.04 -1.83
N ASP A 225 10.54 0.74 -1.82
CA ASP A 225 9.70 0.64 -0.62
C ASP A 225 10.25 -0.41 0.36
N VAL A 226 10.79 -1.54 -0.12
CA VAL A 226 11.45 -2.54 0.74
C VAL A 226 12.71 -1.99 1.43
N LYS A 227 13.51 -1.18 0.73
CA LYS A 227 14.69 -0.55 1.32
C LYS A 227 14.31 0.47 2.39
N GLU A 228 13.29 1.28 2.13
CA GLU A 228 12.76 2.24 3.10
C GLU A 228 12.16 1.55 4.32
N ALA A 229 11.37 0.48 4.12
CA ALA A 229 10.84 -0.32 5.23
C ALA A 229 11.97 -0.97 6.07
N LEU A 230 13.02 -1.51 5.43
CA LEU A 230 14.19 -2.02 6.15
C LEU A 230 14.91 -0.93 6.94
N LEU A 231 15.09 0.25 6.35
CA LEU A 231 15.70 1.40 7.00
C LEU A 231 14.86 1.85 8.20
N ALA A 232 13.54 1.94 8.06
CA ALA A 232 12.63 2.33 9.14
C ALA A 232 12.67 1.34 10.31
N VAL A 233 12.74 0.04 10.03
CA VAL A 233 12.75 -1.02 11.04
C VAL A 233 14.12 -1.15 11.71
N THR A 234 15.21 -1.14 10.94
CA THR A 234 16.57 -1.43 11.43
C THR A 234 17.37 -0.19 11.79
N GLY A 235 17.10 0.94 11.14
CA GLY A 235 17.93 2.15 11.17
C GLY A 235 19.16 2.08 10.26
N GLN A 236 19.27 1.06 9.40
CA GLN A 236 20.42 0.81 8.54
C GLN A 236 19.98 0.62 7.08
N GLN A 237 20.78 1.14 6.14
CA GLN A 237 20.60 0.87 4.71
C GLN A 237 21.40 -0.37 4.30
N PHE A 238 20.81 -1.16 3.40
CA PHE A 238 21.44 -2.36 2.84
C PHE A 238 21.32 -2.35 1.32
N SER A 239 22.39 -2.74 0.64
CA SER A 239 22.40 -2.90 -0.81
C SER A 239 22.06 -4.33 -1.23
N THR A 240 22.36 -5.32 -0.39
CA THR A 240 22.17 -6.74 -0.71
C THR A 240 21.54 -7.54 0.45
N PRO A 241 20.83 -8.65 0.17
CA PRO A 241 20.34 -9.56 1.20
C PRO A 241 21.45 -10.13 2.09
N LYS A 242 22.63 -10.40 1.53
CA LYS A 242 23.78 -10.96 2.27
C LYS A 242 24.26 -10.00 3.35
N GLU A 243 24.49 -8.74 2.96
CA GLU A 243 24.87 -7.66 3.88
C GLU A 243 23.86 -7.51 5.03
N ALA A 244 22.56 -7.49 4.70
CA ALA A 244 21.50 -7.41 5.71
C ALA A 244 21.52 -8.61 6.67
N LYS A 245 21.70 -9.85 6.16
CA LYS A 245 21.80 -11.06 6.99
C LYS A 245 23.02 -11.02 7.92
N ASP A 246 24.18 -10.63 7.40
CA ASP A 246 25.41 -10.54 8.18
C ASP A 246 25.27 -9.51 9.32
N TRP A 247 24.70 -8.33 9.02
CA TRP A 247 24.44 -7.32 10.05
C TRP A 247 23.42 -7.78 11.09
N LEU A 248 22.35 -8.46 10.67
CA LEU A 248 21.31 -8.98 11.57
C LEU A 248 21.86 -10.04 12.53
N ARG A 249 22.82 -10.87 12.12
CA ARG A 249 23.47 -11.85 13.00
C ARG A 249 24.09 -11.19 14.24
N GLU A 250 24.62 -9.98 14.10
CA GLU A 250 25.25 -9.23 15.19
C GLU A 250 24.26 -8.34 15.95
N ASN A 251 23.22 -7.84 15.28
CA ASN A 251 22.36 -6.77 15.81
C ASN A 251 20.93 -7.22 16.19
N ARG A 252 20.51 -8.46 15.91
CA ARG A 252 19.13 -8.93 16.17
C ARG A 252 18.74 -8.83 17.64
N ALA A 253 19.63 -9.19 18.56
CA ALA A 253 19.37 -9.07 20.00
C ALA A 253 19.13 -7.61 20.44
N LYS A 254 19.82 -6.65 19.83
CA LYS A 254 19.66 -5.21 20.10
C LYS A 254 18.29 -4.71 19.60
N LEU A 255 17.84 -5.19 18.44
CA LEU A 255 16.52 -4.85 17.90
C LEU A 255 15.38 -5.38 18.79
N GLU A 256 15.48 -6.63 19.26
CA GLU A 256 14.46 -7.21 20.14
C GLU A 256 14.39 -6.51 21.51
N ARG A 257 15.51 -6.02 22.04
CA ARG A 257 15.50 -5.19 23.26
C ARG A 257 14.76 -3.87 23.04
N ARG A 258 14.98 -3.21 21.90
CA ARG A 258 14.21 -2.00 21.52
C ARG A 258 12.71 -2.24 21.41
N LYS A 259 12.28 -3.47 21.06
CA LYS A 259 10.86 -3.87 21.05
C LYS A 259 10.24 -3.84 22.45
N GLN A 260 11.03 -4.14 23.48
CA GLN A 260 10.58 -4.20 24.88
C GLN A 260 10.61 -2.82 25.55
N ASP A 261 11.59 -1.98 25.20
CA ASP A 261 11.85 -0.71 25.88
C ASP A 261 11.01 0.48 25.36
N LYS A 262 10.30 0.35 24.23
CA LYS A 262 9.39 1.41 23.76
C LYS A 262 8.04 1.29 24.48
N PRO A 263 7.71 2.16 25.46
CA PRO A 263 6.34 2.28 25.94
C PRO A 263 5.46 2.66 24.74
N ALA A 264 4.30 2.00 24.60
CA ALA A 264 3.30 2.37 23.62
C ALA A 264 3.05 3.88 23.75
N LYS A 265 3.35 4.66 22.71
CA LYS A 265 3.04 6.09 22.70
C LYS A 265 1.53 6.20 23.01
N PRO A 266 1.13 7.02 24.00
CA PRO A 266 -0.29 7.20 24.27
C PRO A 266 -0.94 7.73 23.00
N VAL A 267 -1.91 6.97 22.48
CA VAL A 267 -2.76 7.41 21.39
C VAL A 267 -3.45 8.68 21.89
N LYS A 268 -3.08 9.84 21.32
CA LYS A 268 -3.79 11.09 21.58
C LYS A 268 -5.23 10.86 21.10
N LYS A 269 -6.16 10.82 22.06
CA LYS A 269 -7.60 10.77 21.81
C LYS A 269 -8.07 12.08 21.21
#